data_AF-A0A9E2XH69-F1
#
_entry.id   AF-A0A9E2XH69-F1
#
_cell.length_a   1.000
_cell.length_b   1.000
_cell.length_c   1.000
_cell.angle_alpha   90.00
_cell.angle_beta   90.00
_cell.angle_gamma   90.00
#
_symmetry.space_group_name_H-M   'P 1'
#
loop_
_entity.id
_entity.type
_entity.pdbx_description
1 polymer ?
#
loop_
_entity_poly.entity_id
_entity_poly.type
_entity_poly.pdbx_seq_one_letter_code
_entity_poly.pdbx_strand_id
1 'polypeptide(L)'
;MSTSRSTFAPYLFGLGCWFVPLGVQMVLFPWLVAVVLRMDAFAVGLAQAALMAPGLLFLPLGGSVADRGNPRRLLLAYHLVYATPPLVLALVLWR
;
A
#
# COMPACT_ATOMS: atom_id res chain seq x y z
N MET A 1 6.91 19.95 -32.91
CA MET A 1 5.60 19.68 -32.26
C MET A 1 5.77 18.45 -31.37
N SER A 2 6.07 18.64 -30.08
CA SER A 2 6.14 17.51 -29.14
C SER A 2 4.73 16.99 -28.90
N THR A 3 4.46 15.75 -29.30
CA THR A 3 3.21 15.04 -29.00
C THR A 3 3.03 14.96 -27.49
N SER A 4 2.18 15.82 -26.93
CA SER A 4 1.68 15.68 -25.56
C SER A 4 0.85 14.41 -25.50
N ARG A 5 1.48 13.28 -25.19
CA ARG A 5 0.74 12.06 -24.82
C ARG A 5 -0.09 12.41 -23.60
N SER A 6 -1.39 12.08 -23.64
CA SER A 6 -2.29 12.27 -22.50
C SER A 6 -1.70 11.59 -21.25
N THR A 7 -1.12 12.38 -20.35
CA THR A 7 -0.53 11.91 -19.08
C THR A 7 -1.61 11.53 -18.06
N PHE A 8 -2.86 11.92 -18.30
CA PHE A 8 -3.97 11.76 -17.39
C PHE A 8 -4.39 10.29 -17.19
N ALA A 9 -4.50 9.52 -18.27
CA ALA A 9 -4.89 8.11 -18.17
C ALA A 9 -3.84 7.25 -17.44
N PRO A 10 -2.53 7.35 -17.73
CA PRO A 10 -1.50 6.67 -16.94
C PRO A 10 -1.48 7.10 -15.46
N TYR A 11 -1.75 8.38 -15.19
CA TYR A 11 -1.86 8.90 -13.82
C TYR A 11 -3.02 8.25 -13.05
N LEU A 12 -4.22 8.21 -13.64
CA LEU A 12 -5.39 7.56 -13.02
C LEU A 12 -5.16 6.06 -12.83
N PHE A 13 -4.50 5.40 -13.78
CA PHE A 13 -4.16 3.99 -13.64
C PHE A 13 -3.21 3.75 -12.47
N GLY A 14 -2.14 4.54 -12.34
CA GLY A 14 -1.24 4.48 -11.20
C GLY A 14 -1.94 4.74 -9.87
N LEU A 15 -2.85 5.72 -9.84
CA LEU A 15 -3.67 6.01 -8.66
C LEU A 15 -4.58 4.83 -8.29
N GLY A 16 -5.27 4.24 -9.27
CA GLY A 16 -6.14 3.09 -9.07
C GLY A 16 -5.38 1.85 -8.60
N CYS A 17 -4.22 1.56 -9.20
CA CYS A 17 -3.34 0.46 -8.78
C CYS A 17 -2.85 0.59 -7.35
N TRP A 18 -2.75 1.81 -6.82
CA TRP A 18 -2.40 2.05 -5.42
C TRP A 18 -3.60 1.92 -4.48
N PHE A 19 -4.71 2.59 -4.81
CA PHE A 19 -5.85 2.69 -3.90
C PHE A 19 -6.69 1.42 -3.82
N VAL A 20 -6.80 0.64 -4.90
CA VAL A 20 -7.61 -0.59 -4.91
C VAL A 20 -7.07 -1.64 -3.92
N PRO A 21 -5.78 -2.04 -3.97
CA PRO A 21 -5.23 -2.99 -3.00
C PRO A 21 -5.26 -2.45 -1.57
N LEU A 22 -5.00 -1.16 -1.39
CA LEU A 22 -5.06 -0.50 -0.08
C LEU A 22 -6.46 -0.63 0.52
N GLY A 23 -7.51 -0.31 -0.25
CA GLY A 23 -8.90 -0.44 0.18
C GLY A 23 -9.25 -1.88 0.56
N VAL A 24 -8.82 -2.85 -0.24
CA VAL A 24 -9.01 -4.28 0.07
C VAL A 24 -8.34 -4.65 1.39
N GLN A 25 -7.08 -4.23 1.61
CA GLN A 25 -6.34 -4.53 2.84
C GLN A 25 -6.99 -3.90 4.09
N MET A 26 -7.54 -2.69 3.98
CA MET A 26 -8.22 -2.00 5.08
C MET A 26 -9.48 -2.73 5.57
N VAL A 27 -10.11 -3.52 4.71
CA VAL A 27 -11.29 -4.32 5.09
C VAL A 27 -10.88 -5.74 5.48
N LEU A 28 -10.00 -6.36 4.68
CA LEU A 28 -9.63 -7.76 4.82
C LEU A 28 -8.91 -8.05 6.15
N PHE A 29 -7.98 -7.21 6.56
CA PHE A 29 -7.20 -7.46 7.78
C PHE A 29 -8.05 -7.35 9.06
N PRO A 30 -8.85 -6.28 9.28
CA PRO A 30 -9.79 -6.25 10.40
C PRO A 30 -10.81 -7.40 10.35
N TRP A 31 -11.28 -7.79 9.17
CA TRP A 31 -12.19 -8.94 9.02
C TRP A 31 -11.54 -10.26 9.46
N LEU A 32 -10.29 -10.50 9.09
CA LEU A 32 -9.54 -11.69 9.56
C LEU A 32 -9.47 -11.70 11.09
N VAL A 33 -9.13 -10.56 11.70
CA VAL A 33 -9.00 -10.44 13.16
C VAL A 33 -10.34 -10.67 13.88
N ALA A 34 -11.42 -10.05 13.39
CA ALA A 34 -12.73 -10.12 14.01
C ALA A 34 -13.43 -11.47 13.77
N VAL A 35 -13.41 -11.98 12.55
CA VAL A 35 -14.24 -13.12 12.12
C VAL A 35 -13.47 -14.43 12.18
N VAL A 36 -12.24 -14.46 11.65
CA VAL A 36 -11.44 -15.70 11.57
C VAL A 36 -10.75 -15.98 12.90
N LEU A 37 -10.07 -14.99 13.47
CA LEU A 37 -9.40 -15.12 14.76
C LEU A 37 -10.35 -14.96 15.96
N ARG A 38 -11.59 -14.51 15.73
CA ARG A 38 -12.62 -14.28 16.76
C ARG A 38 -12.13 -13.42 17.93
N MET A 39 -11.31 -12.41 17.63
CA MET A 39 -10.78 -11.50 18.64
C MET A 39 -11.82 -10.44 19.03
N ASP A 40 -11.58 -9.77 20.15
CA ASP A 40 -12.45 -8.73 20.67
C ASP A 40 -12.26 -7.38 19.94
N ALA A 41 -13.17 -6.44 20.18
CA ALA A 41 -13.18 -5.15 19.50
C ALA A 41 -11.89 -4.33 19.75
N PHE A 42 -11.27 -4.49 20.93
CA PHE A 42 -10.01 -3.81 21.24
C PHE A 42 -8.88 -4.31 20.33
N ALA A 43 -8.76 -5.63 20.15
CA ALA A 43 -7.77 -6.21 19.25
C ALA A 43 -7.99 -5.80 17.78
N VAL A 44 -9.25 -5.69 17.34
CA VAL A 44 -9.57 -5.17 15.99
C VAL A 44 -9.12 -3.71 15.85
N GLY A 45 -9.36 -2.88 16.86
CA GLY A 45 -8.89 -1.49 16.90
C GLY A 45 -7.36 -1.42 16.85
N LEU A 46 -6.67 -2.26 17.61
CA LEU A 46 -5.21 -2.33 17.61
C LEU A 46 -4.65 -2.80 16.26
N ALA A 47 -5.29 -3.80 15.64
CA ALA A 47 -4.94 -4.28 14.30
C ALA A 47 -5.07 -3.14 13.27
N GLN A 48 -6.16 -2.38 13.32
CA GLN A 48 -6.38 -1.25 12.42
C GLN A 48 -5.37 -0.12 12.69
N ALA A 49 -5.02 0.15 13.95
CA ALA A 49 -3.98 1.09 14.31
C ALA A 49 -2.60 0.63 13.80
N ALA A 50 -2.30 -0.67 13.90
CA ALA A 50 -1.05 -1.25 13.42
C ALA A 50 -0.90 -1.19 11.90
N LEU A 51 -2.00 -1.15 11.13
CA LEU A 51 -1.94 -0.86 9.69
C LEU A 51 -1.50 0.57 9.39
N MET A 52 -1.91 1.53 10.22
CA MET A 52 -1.62 2.96 10.04
C MET A 52 -0.26 3.38 10.62
N ALA A 53 0.17 2.73 11.70
CA ALA A 53 1.38 3.08 12.45
C ALA A 53 2.66 3.13 11.59
N PRO A 54 2.95 2.15 10.70
CA PRO A 54 4.12 2.23 9.83
C PRO A 54 4.04 3.45 8.92
N GLY A 55 2.87 3.71 8.33
CA GLY A 55 2.64 4.87 7.48
C GLY A 55 2.97 6.16 8.21
N LEU A 56 2.46 6.33 9.44
CA LEU A 56 2.71 7.52 10.25
C LEU A 56 4.18 7.69 10.63
N LEU A 57 4.87 6.61 11.01
CA LEU A 57 6.28 6.63 11.40
C LEU A 57 7.20 6.93 10.22
N PHE A 58 6.90 6.38 9.04
CA PHE A 58 7.73 6.51 7.85
C PHE A 58 7.35 7.69 6.96
N LEU A 59 6.20 8.34 7.16
CA LEU A 59 5.76 9.50 6.36
C LEU A 59 6.79 10.66 6.38
N PRO A 60 7.38 11.07 7.52
CA PRO A 60 8.36 12.16 7.56
C PRO A 60 9.65 11.79 6.81
N LEU A 61 10.08 10.53 6.94
CA LEU A 61 11.24 9.99 6.23
C LEU A 61 10.96 9.94 4.71
N GLY A 62 9.78 9.48 4.32
CA GLY A 62 9.32 9.44 2.94
C GLY A 62 9.29 10.83 2.29
N GLY A 63 8.80 11.85 3.02
CA GLY A 63 8.84 13.24 2.58
C GLY A 63 10.27 13.76 2.38
N SER A 64 11.16 13.49 3.35
CA SER A 64 12.57 13.92 3.25
C SER A 64 13.32 13.26 2.08
N VAL A 65 12.98 12.01 1.73
CA VAL A 65 13.55 11.29 0.59
C VAL A 65 12.92 11.76 -0.72
N ALA A 66 11.62 12.08 -0.72
CA ALA A 66 10.91 12.61 -1.88
C ALA A 66 11.44 13.99 -2.31
N ASP A 67 11.80 14.84 -1.34
CA ASP A 67 12.34 16.18 -1.61
C ASP A 67 13.76 16.16 -2.20
N ARG A 68 14.52 15.09 -1.96
CA ARG A 68 15.92 14.94 -2.40
C ARG A 68 16.10 13.98 -3.58
N GLY A 69 15.10 13.15 -3.88
CA GLY A 69 15.19 12.05 -4.84
C GLY A 69 14.53 12.35 -6.19
N ASN A 70 14.89 11.57 -7.23
CA ASN A 70 14.19 11.62 -8.51
C ASN A 70 12.82 10.90 -8.40
N PRO A 71 11.69 11.61 -8.51
CA PRO A 71 10.36 11.07 -8.18
C PRO A 71 9.94 9.88 -9.04
N ARG A 72 10.39 9.81 -10.30
CA ARG A 72 10.06 8.69 -11.20
C ARG A 72 10.72 7.38 -10.76
N ARG A 73 11.98 7.45 -10.31
CA ARG A 73 12.73 6.27 -9.86
C ARG A 73 12.24 5.78 -8.50
N LEU A 74 11.84 6.73 -7.64
CA LEU A 74 11.25 6.44 -6.33
C LEU A 74 9.87 5.76 -6.46
N LEU A 75 9.01 6.25 -7.38
CA LEU A 75 7.70 5.67 -7.66
C LEU A 75 7.78 4.21 -8.13
N LEU A 76 8.71 3.90 -9.05
CA LEU A 76 8.95 2.55 -9.53
C LEU A 76 9.46 1.63 -8.41
N ALA A 77 10.41 2.10 -7.61
CA ALA A 77 10.94 1.33 -6.49
C ALA A 77 9.85 1.02 -5.45
N TYR A 78 9.02 2.00 -5.07
CA TYR A 78 7.95 1.78 -4.10
C TYR A 78 6.88 0.82 -4.60
N HIS A 79 6.49 0.87 -5.88
CA HIS A 79 5.53 -0.09 -6.44
C HIS A 79 6.09 -1.52 -6.44
N LEU A 80 7.38 -1.68 -6.77
CA LEU A 80 8.03 -3.00 -6.72
C LEU A 80 8.10 -3.55 -5.29
N VAL A 81 8.44 -2.71 -4.31
CA VAL A 81 8.45 -3.10 -2.89
C VAL A 81 7.05 -3.44 -2.39
N TYR A 82 6.03 -2.66 -2.77
CA TYR A 82 4.64 -2.89 -2.36
C TYR A 82 4.03 -4.18 -2.95
N ALA A 83 4.54 -4.65 -4.09
CA ALA A 83 4.15 -5.94 -4.65
C ALA A 83 4.74 -7.14 -3.87
N THR A 84 5.77 -6.94 -3.05
CA THR A 84 6.45 -8.05 -2.37
C THR A 84 5.59 -8.76 -1.30
N PRO A 85 4.86 -8.10 -0.40
CA PRO A 85 4.05 -8.80 0.60
C PRO A 85 2.96 -9.71 -0.01
N PRO A 86 2.15 -9.28 -1.00
CA PRO A 86 1.17 -10.16 -1.60
C PRO A 86 1.80 -11.31 -2.42
N LEU A 87 2.97 -11.10 -3.04
CA LEU A 87 3.70 -12.17 -3.72
C LEU A 87 4.25 -13.22 -2.75
N VAL A 88 4.80 -12.78 -1.62
CA VAL A 88 5.25 -13.68 -0.55
C VAL A 88 4.08 -14.46 0.02
N LEU A 89 2.95 -13.78 0.29
CA LEU A 89 1.75 -14.43 0.78
C LEU A 89 1.22 -15.47 -0.21
N ALA A 90 1.17 -15.15 -1.49
CA ALA A 90 0.75 -16.08 -2.55
C ALA A 90 1.68 -17.29 -2.65
N LEU A 91 3.00 -17.10 -2.53
CA LEU A 91 3.98 -18.19 -2.54
C LEU A 91 3.83 -19.11 -1.31
N VAL A 92 3.55 -18.56 -0.14
CA VAL A 92 3.33 -19.32 1.09
C VAL A 92 2.02 -20.10 1.04
N LEU A 93 0.95 -19.53 0.48
CA LEU A 93 -0.36 -20.18 0.29
C LEU A 93 -0.37 -21.25 -0.82
N TRP A 94 0.56 -21.18 -1.78
CA TRP A 94 0.68 -22.18 -2.85
C TRP A 94 1.36 -23.47 -2.39
N ARG A 95 2.00 -23.47 -1.21
CA ARG A 95 2.52 -24.66 -0.55
C ARG A 95 1.47 -25.33 0.32
#